data_AF-A0A6B0XRY3-F1
#
_entry.id   AF-A0A6B0XRY3-F1
#
_cell.length_a   1.000
_cell.length_b   1.000
_cell.length_c   1.000
_cell.angle_alpha   90.00
_cell.angle_beta   90.00
_cell.angle_gamma   90.00
#
_symmetry.space_group_name_H-M   'P 1'
#
loop_
_entity.id
_entity.type
_entity.pdbx_description
1 polymer ?
#
loop_
_entity_poly.entity_id
_entity_poly.type
_entity_poly.pdbx_seq_one_letter_code
_entity_poly.pdbx_strand_id
1 'polypeptide(L)'
;MCDSRPDTVLGARPAPAGTRLAPIGVLTLLGLALAEPGAAALPQEGDAARAWDVTAPLGETREVDFTTDEGTWMSIDLEPGGEWLVFDLLGHIYRLPAEGGEAEVLTQNTGVAVNYHPTLSPDGSTIAFISDRGGQSNLWLMDADGSNPRPVFEDQGLRAWEPAWSPDGRFIVVRRASTRRGGGGAEPGLWMYA
;
A
#
# COMPACT_ATOMS: atom_id res chain seq x y z
N MET A 1 26.68 45.64 9.54
CA MET A 1 28.08 45.23 9.32
C MET A 1 28.16 44.67 7.91
N CYS A 2 28.86 45.35 7.02
CA CYS A 2 29.30 44.80 5.74
C CYS A 2 30.16 43.54 5.99
N ASP A 3 30.24 42.62 5.01
CA ASP A 3 31.48 42.29 4.29
C ASP A 3 31.35 40.92 3.56
N SER A 4 31.54 40.90 2.24
CA SER A 4 32.81 40.31 1.77
C SER A 4 32.80 38.88 1.20
N ARG A 5 32.32 38.63 -0.03
CA ARG A 5 32.84 37.51 -0.86
C ARG A 5 34.33 37.74 -1.20
N PRO A 6 35.11 36.72 -1.61
CA PRO A 6 35.25 36.49 -3.06
C PRO A 6 35.48 35.03 -3.53
N ASP A 7 35.37 34.89 -4.85
CA ASP A 7 35.50 33.72 -5.72
C ASP A 7 36.90 33.10 -5.82
N THR A 8 36.99 31.85 -6.32
CA THR A 8 38.02 31.28 -7.25
C THR A 8 37.59 29.83 -7.56
N VAL A 9 37.10 29.37 -8.72
CA VAL A 9 37.58 29.32 -10.13
C VAL A 9 38.68 28.27 -10.42
N LEU A 10 38.36 27.42 -11.42
CA LEU A 10 39.22 26.62 -12.32
C LEU A 10 39.82 25.28 -11.87
N GLY A 11 39.63 24.26 -12.73
CA GLY A 11 40.49 23.08 -12.78
C GLY A 11 39.93 21.91 -13.59
N ALA A 12 39.87 22.04 -14.92
CA ALA A 12 39.58 20.95 -15.83
C ALA A 12 40.88 20.26 -16.32
N ARG A 13 40.84 18.91 -16.37
CA ARG A 13 41.65 17.96 -17.21
C ARG A 13 43.14 17.76 -16.83
N PRO A 14 43.76 16.57 -17.08
CA PRO A 14 43.60 15.76 -18.30
C PRO A 14 43.54 14.22 -18.13
N ALA A 15 43.15 13.57 -19.24
CA ALA A 15 43.36 12.15 -19.51
C ALA A 15 44.80 11.90 -20.01
N PRO A 16 45.38 10.71 -19.79
CA PRO A 16 46.53 10.26 -20.57
C PRO A 16 46.10 9.45 -21.81
N ALA A 17 46.72 9.78 -22.95
CA ALA A 17 46.66 9.06 -24.21
C ALA A 17 48.04 8.49 -24.57
N GLY A 18 48.04 7.30 -25.21
CA GLY A 18 49.16 6.74 -25.98
C GLY A 18 50.13 5.88 -25.16
N THR A 19 50.34 4.60 -25.48
CA THR A 19 51.13 4.17 -26.64
C THR A 19 50.81 2.72 -27.07
N ARG A 20 51.08 2.44 -28.34
CA ARG A 20 50.67 1.31 -29.19
C ARG A 20 51.66 0.13 -29.24
N LEU A 21 51.12 -1.05 -29.63
CA LEU A 21 51.69 -2.19 -30.41
C LEU A 21 52.82 -3.03 -29.75
N ALA A 22 52.95 -4.37 -29.86
CA ALA A 22 52.22 -5.50 -30.45
C ALA A 22 52.93 -6.82 -29.98
N PRO A 23 52.68 -8.00 -30.60
CA PRO A 23 52.01 -9.17 -30.02
C PRO A 23 52.98 -10.25 -29.46
N ILE A 24 52.55 -11.01 -28.45
CA ILE A 24 53.23 -12.27 -28.08
C ILE A 24 52.20 -13.36 -27.84
N GLY A 25 52.27 -14.40 -28.69
CA GLY A 25 51.96 -15.78 -28.32
C GLY A 25 50.49 -16.18 -28.25
N VAL A 26 49.95 -16.61 -29.40
CA VAL A 26 48.86 -17.60 -29.40
C VAL A 26 49.44 -18.89 -28.84
N LEU A 27 49.06 -19.27 -27.61
CA LEU A 27 49.25 -20.61 -27.09
C LEU A 27 47.90 -21.31 -27.10
N THR A 28 47.62 -22.03 -28.17
CA THR A 28 46.41 -22.86 -28.29
C THR A 28 46.55 -24.06 -27.36
N LEU A 29 46.06 -23.93 -26.13
CA LEU A 29 45.80 -25.06 -25.26
C LEU A 29 44.49 -25.71 -25.71
N LEU A 30 44.61 -26.87 -26.38
CA LEU A 30 43.51 -27.76 -26.69
C LEU A 30 43.02 -28.40 -25.37
N GLY A 31 42.14 -27.70 -24.65
CA GLY A 31 41.46 -28.24 -23.48
C GLY A 31 40.38 -29.22 -23.92
N LEU A 32 40.52 -30.49 -23.52
CA LEU A 32 39.43 -31.47 -23.58
C LEU A 32 38.27 -30.93 -22.71
N ALA A 33 37.17 -30.57 -23.34
CA ALA A 33 35.93 -30.25 -22.63
C ALA A 33 35.33 -31.56 -22.10
N LEU A 34 35.40 -31.76 -20.78
CA LEU A 34 34.53 -32.71 -20.09
C LEU A 34 33.12 -32.13 -20.15
N ALA A 35 32.21 -32.80 -20.85
CA ALA A 35 30.80 -32.45 -20.83
C ALA A 35 30.24 -32.68 -19.42
N GLU A 36 29.97 -31.61 -18.70
CA GLU A 36 29.25 -31.67 -17.44
C GLU A 36 27.81 -32.16 -17.70
N PRO A 37 27.33 -33.21 -17.02
CA PRO A 37 25.97 -33.65 -17.17
C PRO A 37 25.04 -32.59 -16.56
N GLY A 38 24.31 -31.90 -17.43
CA GLY A 38 23.02 -31.26 -17.14
C GLY A 38 22.91 -30.52 -15.82
N ALA A 39 23.62 -29.41 -15.67
CA ALA A 39 23.14 -28.36 -14.78
C ALA A 39 21.84 -27.83 -15.40
N ALA A 40 20.70 -28.27 -14.88
CA ALA A 40 19.43 -27.64 -15.19
C ALA A 40 19.59 -26.14 -14.90
N ALA A 41 19.51 -25.32 -15.95
CA ALA A 41 19.54 -23.89 -15.79
C ALA A 41 18.43 -23.51 -14.82
N LEU A 42 18.81 -22.88 -13.69
CA LEU A 42 17.83 -22.20 -12.85
C LEU A 42 17.05 -21.26 -13.77
N PRO A 43 15.71 -21.19 -13.64
CA PRO A 43 14.91 -20.31 -14.46
C PRO A 43 15.55 -18.91 -14.43
N GLN A 44 15.92 -18.41 -15.61
CA GLN A 44 16.38 -17.03 -15.75
C GLN A 44 15.30 -16.14 -15.13
N GLU A 45 15.69 -15.25 -14.20
CA GLU A 45 14.87 -14.16 -13.67
C GLU A 45 14.45 -13.25 -14.84
N GLY A 46 13.45 -13.70 -15.57
CA GLY A 46 13.07 -13.17 -16.87
C GLY A 46 11.63 -13.52 -17.24
N ASP A 47 10.83 -13.97 -16.28
CA ASP A 47 9.39 -13.73 -16.36
C ASP A 47 9.19 -12.32 -15.81
N ALA A 48 8.85 -11.38 -16.69
CA ALA A 48 8.69 -9.98 -16.35
C ALA A 48 7.91 -9.89 -15.04
N ALA A 49 8.54 -9.36 -13.99
CA ALA A 49 7.91 -9.21 -12.68
C ALA A 49 6.62 -8.42 -12.88
N ARG A 50 5.50 -9.13 -13.02
CA ARG A 50 4.19 -8.53 -13.08
C ARG A 50 4.11 -7.70 -11.81
N ALA A 51 3.96 -6.39 -11.96
CA ALA A 51 3.85 -5.50 -10.82
C ALA A 51 2.81 -6.10 -9.86
N TRP A 52 3.25 -6.41 -8.65
CA TRP A 52 2.40 -7.06 -7.66
C TRP A 52 1.21 -6.16 -7.38
N ASP A 53 0.01 -6.67 -7.63
CA ASP A 53 -1.26 -5.96 -7.44
C ASP A 53 -2.09 -6.73 -6.42
N VAL A 54 -2.27 -6.15 -5.24
CA VAL A 54 -3.06 -6.74 -4.14
C VAL A 54 -4.53 -6.89 -4.52
N THR A 55 -5.04 -6.03 -5.39
CA THR A 55 -6.46 -6.03 -5.77
C THR A 55 -6.79 -7.15 -6.77
N ALA A 56 -5.79 -7.68 -7.47
CA ALA A 56 -5.98 -8.71 -8.47
C ALA A 56 -6.27 -10.08 -7.83
N PRO A 57 -7.38 -10.75 -8.18
CA PRO A 57 -7.68 -12.07 -7.66
C PRO A 57 -6.67 -13.13 -8.16
N LEU A 58 -6.27 -14.02 -7.26
CA LEU A 58 -5.44 -15.19 -7.58
C LEU A 58 -6.34 -16.38 -7.98
N GLY A 59 -7.14 -16.22 -9.03
CA GLY A 59 -8.00 -17.28 -9.56
C GLY A 59 -9.34 -16.78 -10.10
N GLU A 60 -10.23 -17.73 -10.35
CA GLU A 60 -11.60 -17.43 -10.77
C GLU A 60 -12.41 -16.86 -9.60
N THR A 61 -13.11 -15.76 -9.86
CA THR A 61 -14.04 -15.15 -8.92
C THR A 61 -15.48 -15.43 -9.35
N ARG A 62 -16.39 -15.39 -8.38
CA ARG A 62 -17.84 -15.45 -8.63
C ARG A 62 -18.53 -14.46 -7.69
N GLU A 63 -19.67 -13.96 -8.14
CA GLU A 63 -20.53 -13.15 -7.28
C GLU A 63 -21.31 -14.06 -6.32
N VAL A 64 -21.55 -13.54 -5.12
CA VAL A 64 -22.28 -14.24 -4.06
C VAL A 64 -23.24 -13.26 -3.43
N ASP A 65 -24.52 -13.47 -3.66
CA ASP A 65 -25.57 -12.80 -2.92
C ASP A 65 -25.80 -13.55 -1.61
N PHE A 66 -25.98 -12.81 -0.52
CA PHE A 66 -26.30 -13.38 0.79
C PHE A 66 -27.24 -12.46 1.56
N THR A 67 -27.94 -13.06 2.52
CA THR A 67 -28.76 -12.35 3.51
C THR A 67 -28.34 -12.86 4.87
N THR A 68 -28.11 -11.93 5.80
CA THR A 68 -27.75 -12.26 7.18
C THR A 68 -28.27 -11.18 8.11
N ASP A 69 -28.59 -11.57 9.34
CA ASP A 69 -28.91 -10.69 10.46
C ASP A 69 -27.80 -10.69 11.53
N GLU A 70 -26.77 -11.52 11.35
CA GLU A 70 -25.63 -11.65 12.24
C GLU A 70 -24.30 -11.52 11.50
N GLY A 71 -23.29 -11.03 12.23
CA GLY A 71 -21.91 -10.93 11.78
C GLY A 71 -20.96 -10.97 12.97
N THR A 72 -19.72 -11.37 12.72
CA THR A 72 -18.68 -11.45 13.76
C THR A 72 -17.54 -10.51 13.41
N TRP A 73 -16.93 -9.91 14.43
CA TRP A 73 -15.77 -9.04 14.28
C TRP A 73 -16.00 -7.80 13.42
N MET A 74 -17.22 -7.26 13.48
CA MET A 74 -17.60 -6.06 12.73
C MET A 74 -17.21 -4.80 13.49
N SER A 75 -16.86 -3.76 12.77
CA SER A 75 -16.96 -2.37 13.26
C SER A 75 -18.19 -1.71 12.66
N ILE A 76 -18.75 -0.76 13.39
CA ILE A 76 -19.98 -0.07 13.03
C ILE A 76 -19.87 1.40 13.46
N ASP A 77 -20.41 2.30 12.65
CA ASP A 77 -20.56 3.72 12.98
C ASP A 77 -21.90 4.24 12.45
N LEU A 78 -22.55 5.12 13.20
CA LEU A 78 -23.87 5.65 12.88
C LEU A 78 -23.73 7.03 12.24
N GLU A 79 -24.50 7.30 11.18
CA GLU A 79 -24.58 8.64 10.59
C GLU A 79 -25.07 9.66 11.63
N PRO A 80 -24.56 10.91 11.65
CA PRO A 80 -24.89 11.89 12.69
C PRO A 80 -26.38 12.17 12.91
N GLY A 81 -27.19 12.16 11.85
CA GLY A 81 -28.66 12.24 11.89
C GLY A 81 -29.37 10.94 12.30
N GLY A 82 -28.67 9.80 12.28
CA GLY A 82 -29.17 8.50 12.70
C GLY A 82 -30.00 7.77 11.63
N GLU A 83 -29.97 8.21 10.38
CA GLU A 83 -30.79 7.63 9.31
C GLU A 83 -30.22 6.31 8.77
N TRP A 84 -28.90 6.16 8.80
CA TRP A 84 -28.19 4.98 8.32
C TRP A 84 -26.90 4.77 9.10
N LEU A 85 -26.31 3.58 8.95
CA LEU A 85 -25.06 3.20 9.56
C LEU A 85 -24.10 2.66 8.51
N VAL A 86 -22.81 2.73 8.79
CA VAL A 86 -21.76 2.03 8.05
C VAL A 86 -21.17 0.93 8.90
N PHE A 87 -20.80 -0.17 8.27
CA PHE A 87 -20.15 -1.29 8.95
C PHE A 87 -19.26 -2.07 8.00
N ASP A 88 -18.32 -2.84 8.55
CA ASP A 88 -17.55 -3.80 7.78
C ASP A 88 -18.03 -5.25 7.97
N LEU A 89 -18.06 -5.99 6.86
CA LEU A 89 -18.40 -7.41 6.83
C LEU A 89 -17.71 -8.08 5.64
N LEU A 90 -17.10 -9.26 5.86
CA LEU A 90 -16.42 -10.03 4.80
C LEU A 90 -15.38 -9.24 3.98
N GLY A 91 -14.75 -8.22 4.59
CA GLY A 91 -13.72 -7.40 3.94
C GLY A 91 -14.25 -6.28 3.04
N HIS A 92 -15.56 -6.00 3.09
CA HIS A 92 -16.16 -4.84 2.46
C HIS A 92 -16.80 -3.91 3.48
N ILE A 93 -16.98 -2.65 3.09
CA ILE A 93 -17.73 -1.66 3.84
C ILE A 93 -19.11 -1.54 3.22
N TYR A 94 -20.13 -1.56 4.07
CA TYR A 94 -21.52 -1.48 3.69
C TYR A 94 -22.16 -0.25 4.33
N ARG A 95 -23.19 0.28 3.67
CA ARG A 95 -24.15 1.24 4.22
C ARG A 95 -25.50 0.56 4.37
N LEU A 96 -26.18 0.75 5.49
CA LEU A 96 -27.48 0.15 5.78
C LEU A 96 -28.41 1.19 6.44
N PRO A 97 -29.70 1.25 6.06
CA PRO A 97 -30.67 2.05 6.82
C PRO A 97 -30.71 1.64 8.30
N ALA A 98 -30.85 2.61 9.20
CA ALA A 98 -30.83 2.32 10.64
C ALA A 98 -32.01 1.44 11.11
N GLU A 99 -33.12 1.45 10.36
CA GLU A 99 -34.26 0.56 10.57
C GLU A 99 -34.03 -0.88 10.05
N GLY A 100 -32.86 -1.14 9.44
CA GLY A 100 -32.53 -2.38 8.75
C GLY A 100 -33.02 -2.40 7.29
N GLY A 101 -32.86 -3.53 6.62
CA GLY A 101 -33.26 -3.71 5.23
C GLY A 101 -32.09 -4.07 4.32
N GLU A 102 -32.09 -3.51 3.11
CA GLU A 102 -31.08 -3.79 2.10
C GLU A 102 -29.81 -2.97 2.33
N ALA A 103 -28.67 -3.67 2.43
CA ALA A 103 -27.37 -3.05 2.57
C ALA A 103 -26.75 -2.77 1.19
N GLU A 104 -26.13 -1.60 1.05
CA GLU A 104 -25.36 -1.20 -0.13
C GLU A 104 -23.87 -1.45 0.11
N VAL A 105 -23.19 -2.13 -0.82
CA VAL A 105 -21.74 -2.37 -0.72
C VAL A 105 -20.97 -1.19 -1.31
N LEU A 106 -20.28 -0.42 -0.47
CA LEU A 106 -19.55 0.78 -0.89
C LEU A 106 -18.19 0.46 -1.52
N THR A 107 -17.62 -0.70 -1.21
CA THR A 107 -16.28 -1.12 -1.67
C THR A 107 -16.30 -2.35 -2.56
N GLN A 108 -17.36 -2.57 -3.35
CA GLN A 108 -17.45 -3.71 -4.27
C GLN A 108 -16.32 -3.69 -5.33
N ASN A 109 -15.96 -2.50 -5.81
CA ASN A 109 -15.05 -2.31 -6.93
C ASN A 109 -13.56 -2.23 -6.52
N THR A 110 -13.18 -2.80 -5.36
CA THR A 110 -11.81 -2.72 -4.83
C THR A 110 -10.99 -3.99 -5.08
N GLY A 111 -11.48 -4.89 -5.94
CA GLY A 111 -10.87 -6.20 -6.16
C GLY A 111 -10.91 -7.05 -4.88
N VAL A 112 -9.85 -7.82 -4.63
CA VAL A 112 -9.75 -8.67 -3.42
C VAL A 112 -9.15 -7.95 -2.21
N ALA A 113 -9.01 -6.62 -2.27
CA ALA A 113 -8.55 -5.84 -1.12
C ALA A 113 -9.55 -5.92 0.03
N VAL A 114 -9.03 -5.96 1.25
CA VAL A 114 -9.82 -6.01 2.48
C VAL A 114 -10.00 -4.60 3.02
N ASN A 115 -11.24 -4.23 3.33
CA ASN A 115 -11.66 -2.94 3.84
C ASN A 115 -12.36 -3.13 5.19
N TYR A 116 -11.94 -2.40 6.23
CA TYR A 116 -12.43 -2.61 7.59
C TYR A 116 -12.26 -1.37 8.48
N HIS A 117 -12.91 -1.39 9.66
CA HIS A 117 -12.91 -0.29 10.64
C HIS A 117 -13.38 1.06 10.05
N PRO A 118 -14.56 1.14 9.39
CA PRO A 118 -15.10 2.41 8.91
C PRO A 118 -15.50 3.32 10.07
N THR A 119 -15.32 4.63 9.88
CA THR A 119 -15.88 5.68 10.75
C THR A 119 -16.27 6.90 9.92
N LEU A 120 -17.42 7.48 10.25
CA LEU A 120 -17.96 8.66 9.59
C LEU A 120 -17.35 9.94 10.16
N SER A 121 -17.11 10.91 9.29
CA SER A 121 -16.82 12.26 9.71
C SER A 121 -18.00 12.84 10.49
N PRO A 122 -17.79 13.81 11.40
CA PRO A 122 -18.88 14.37 12.21
C PRO A 122 -20.00 15.05 11.42
N ASP A 123 -19.74 15.41 10.16
CA ASP A 123 -20.73 15.97 9.22
C ASP A 123 -21.37 14.90 8.32
N GLY A 124 -21.00 13.62 8.48
CA GLY A 124 -21.53 12.48 7.73
C GLY A 124 -21.09 12.41 6.26
N SER A 125 -20.21 13.32 5.80
CA SER A 125 -19.89 13.45 4.37
C SER A 125 -18.78 12.51 3.89
N THR A 126 -17.91 12.07 4.80
CA THR A 126 -16.69 11.32 4.50
C THR A 126 -16.59 10.09 5.38
N ILE A 127 -16.17 8.96 4.81
CA ILE A 127 -15.84 7.74 5.55
C ILE A 127 -14.32 7.59 5.60
N ALA A 128 -13.76 7.49 6.81
CA ALA A 128 -12.40 7.03 7.03
C ALA A 128 -12.40 5.53 7.31
N PHE A 129 -11.48 4.79 6.69
CA PHE A 129 -11.42 3.35 6.83
C PHE A 129 -10.01 2.81 6.57
N ILE A 130 -9.79 1.55 6.90
CA ILE A 130 -8.53 0.87 6.63
C ILE A 130 -8.67 0.00 5.38
N SER A 131 -7.69 0.10 4.48
CA SER A 131 -7.63 -0.76 3.29
C SER A 131 -6.21 -1.21 3.00
N ASP A 132 -6.06 -2.45 2.54
CA ASP A 132 -4.79 -3.03 2.11
C ASP A 132 -4.53 -2.93 0.60
N ARG A 133 -5.42 -2.26 -0.16
CA ARG A 133 -5.30 -2.11 -1.62
C ARG A 133 -3.97 -1.51 -2.10
N GLY A 134 -3.29 -0.76 -1.23
CA GLY A 134 -1.96 -0.21 -1.48
C GLY A 134 -0.78 -1.13 -1.13
N GLY A 135 -1.00 -2.42 -0.80
CA GLY A 135 0.08 -3.35 -0.40
C GLY A 135 0.13 -3.67 1.09
N GLN A 136 -0.41 -2.77 1.93
CA GLN A 136 -0.45 -2.88 3.38
C GLN A 136 -1.66 -2.12 3.91
N SER A 137 -2.13 -2.44 5.12
CA SER A 137 -3.27 -1.74 5.71
C SER A 137 -2.90 -0.29 6.05
N ASN A 138 -3.46 0.62 5.26
CA ASN A 138 -3.26 2.05 5.34
C ASN A 138 -4.59 2.75 5.62
N LEU A 139 -4.53 4.03 6.01
CA LEU A 139 -5.72 4.86 6.18
C LEU A 139 -6.18 5.40 4.82
N TRP A 140 -7.46 5.21 4.52
CA TRP A 140 -8.12 5.68 3.31
C TRP A 140 -9.35 6.50 3.67
N LEU A 141 -9.68 7.48 2.81
CA LEU A 141 -10.95 8.18 2.85
C LEU A 141 -11.73 7.91 1.57
N MET A 142 -13.05 7.96 1.66
CA MET A 142 -13.99 8.02 0.54
C MET A 142 -15.17 8.90 0.92
N ASP A 143 -15.93 9.36 -0.07
CA ASP A 143 -17.18 10.07 0.19
C ASP A 143 -18.22 9.08 0.79
N ALA A 144 -19.24 9.59 1.47
CA ALA A 144 -20.25 8.76 2.14
C ALA A 144 -21.09 7.86 1.20
N ASP A 145 -21.03 8.10 -0.11
CA ASP A 145 -21.61 7.26 -1.16
C ASP A 145 -20.62 6.21 -1.71
N GLY A 146 -19.43 6.09 -1.13
CA GLY A 146 -18.38 5.17 -1.57
C GLY A 146 -17.51 5.69 -2.72
N SER A 147 -17.80 6.88 -3.26
CA SER A 147 -17.02 7.48 -4.34
C SER A 147 -15.71 8.13 -3.85
N ASN A 148 -14.86 8.51 -4.80
CA ASN A 148 -13.59 9.21 -4.54
C ASN A 148 -12.64 8.57 -3.50
N PRO A 149 -12.42 7.24 -3.53
CA PRO A 149 -11.52 6.60 -2.58
C PRO A 149 -10.07 7.06 -2.81
N ARG A 150 -9.40 7.44 -1.73
CA ARG A 150 -8.01 7.95 -1.77
C ARG A 150 -7.26 7.64 -0.47
N PRO A 151 -5.96 7.34 -0.53
CA PRO A 151 -5.17 7.11 0.67
C PRO A 151 -4.90 8.44 1.39
N VAL A 152 -4.88 8.42 2.72
CA VAL A 152 -4.28 9.50 3.53
C VAL A 152 -2.76 9.36 3.52
N PHE A 153 -2.28 8.12 3.51
CA PHE A 153 -0.88 7.77 3.31
C PHE A 153 -0.75 6.36 2.74
N GLU A 154 0.41 6.06 2.17
CA GLU A 154 0.78 4.73 1.73
C GLU A 154 2.14 4.36 2.31
N ASP A 155 2.15 3.39 3.23
CA ASP A 155 3.34 2.89 3.88
C ASP A 155 3.36 1.36 3.80
N GLN A 156 4.49 0.80 3.35
CA GLN A 156 4.68 -0.65 3.23
C GLN A 156 5.24 -1.29 4.51
N GLY A 157 5.86 -0.49 5.38
CA GLY A 157 6.54 -0.94 6.60
C GLY A 157 5.73 -0.75 7.88
N LEU A 158 4.66 0.05 7.83
CA LEU A 158 3.75 0.29 8.94
C LEU A 158 2.34 -0.18 8.57
N ARG A 159 1.61 -0.69 9.57
CA ARG A 159 0.19 -1.04 9.46
C ARG A 159 -0.63 -0.09 10.31
N ALA A 160 -1.81 0.26 9.81
CA ALA A 160 -2.76 1.16 10.45
C ALA A 160 -4.05 0.46 10.85
N TRP A 161 -4.67 0.90 11.95
CA TRP A 161 -5.95 0.38 12.46
C TRP A 161 -6.73 1.47 13.18
N GLU A 162 -8.03 1.22 13.37
CA GLU A 162 -8.90 1.93 14.31
C GLU A 162 -8.84 3.46 14.12
N PRO A 163 -9.18 3.97 12.92
CA PRO A 163 -9.29 5.41 12.72
C PRO A 163 -10.44 5.97 13.56
N ALA A 164 -10.27 7.21 14.04
CA ALA A 164 -11.31 7.96 14.74
C ALA A 164 -11.19 9.44 14.38
N TRP A 165 -12.33 10.07 14.06
CA TRP A 165 -12.40 11.50 13.80
C TRP A 165 -12.37 12.32 15.08
N SER A 166 -11.77 13.51 15.02
CA SER A 166 -11.99 14.53 16.05
C SER A 166 -13.43 15.05 15.97
N PRO A 167 -14.04 15.49 17.09
CA PRO A 167 -15.43 15.97 17.09
C PRO A 167 -15.69 17.17 16.17
N ASP A 168 -14.65 17.94 15.86
CA ASP A 168 -14.70 19.09 14.95
C ASP A 168 -14.40 18.72 13.48
N GLY A 169 -14.16 17.44 13.18
CA GLY A 169 -13.87 16.92 11.84
C GLY A 169 -12.52 17.33 11.25
N ARG A 170 -11.67 18.03 12.02
CA ARG A 170 -10.39 18.57 11.52
C ARG A 170 -9.24 17.59 11.55
N PHE A 171 -9.38 16.50 12.30
CA PHE A 171 -8.31 15.52 12.47
C PHE A 171 -8.84 14.10 12.46
N ILE A 172 -7.97 13.17 12.05
CA ILE A 172 -8.16 11.73 12.22
C ILE A 172 -7.01 11.20 13.07
N VAL A 173 -7.34 10.51 14.15
CA VAL A 173 -6.39 9.74 14.95
C VAL A 173 -6.43 8.29 14.46
N VAL A 174 -5.28 7.67 14.27
CA VAL A 174 -5.16 6.27 13.85
C VAL A 174 -4.04 5.58 14.61
N ARG A 175 -4.23 4.32 14.96
CA ARG A 175 -3.17 3.50 15.54
C ARG A 175 -2.26 2.99 14.42
N ARG A 176 -0.94 3.10 14.60
CA ARG A 176 0.05 2.53 13.67
C ARG A 176 1.10 1.70 14.39
N ALA A 177 1.61 0.67 13.73
CA ALA A 177 2.73 -0.13 14.24
C ALA A 177 3.60 -0.68 13.11
N SER A 178 4.89 -0.89 13.39
CA SER A 178 5.82 -1.52 12.46
C SER A 178 5.49 -2.98 12.19
N THR A 179 5.55 -3.36 10.92
CA THR A 179 5.43 -4.76 10.47
C THR A 179 6.78 -5.50 10.53
N ARG A 180 7.90 -4.78 10.64
CA ARG A 180 9.24 -5.37 10.76
C ARG A 180 9.44 -5.97 12.16
N ARG A 181 9.67 -7.29 12.23
CA ARG A 181 10.14 -7.98 13.44
C ARG A 181 11.63 -7.64 13.68
N GLY A 182 11.99 -7.17 14.88
CA GLY A 182 13.39 -7.12 15.31
C GLY A 182 13.91 -5.82 15.94
N GLY A 183 13.06 -4.83 16.20
CA GLY A 183 13.49 -3.58 16.85
C GLY A 183 14.26 -2.66 15.90
N GLY A 184 13.57 -1.67 15.35
CA GLY A 184 14.14 -0.76 14.33
C GLY A 184 13.10 -0.13 13.41
N GLY A 185 11.83 -0.56 13.50
CA GLY A 185 10.69 0.18 12.94
C GLY A 185 10.12 1.18 13.95
N ALA A 186 9.22 2.06 13.50
CA ALA A 186 8.53 2.98 14.39
C ALA A 186 7.78 2.21 15.49
N GLU A 187 7.92 2.68 16.74
CA GLU A 187 7.19 2.15 17.89
C GLU A 187 5.67 2.20 17.62
N PRO A 188 4.90 1.21 18.10
CA PRO A 188 3.46 1.27 18.03
C PRO A 188 2.95 2.52 18.74
N GLY A 189 2.04 3.26 18.11
CA GLY A 189 1.56 4.51 18.67
C GLY A 189 0.34 5.07 17.96
N LEU A 190 -0.18 6.17 18.49
CA LEU A 190 -1.25 6.95 17.88
C LEU A 190 -0.65 8.04 17.02
N TRP A 191 -1.21 8.22 15.84
CA TRP A 191 -0.84 9.25 14.88
C TRP A 191 -2.06 10.08 14.54
N MET A 192 -1.86 11.39 14.38
CA MET A 192 -2.92 12.32 14.03
C MET A 192 -2.63 12.93 12.67
N TYR A 193 -3.66 12.97 11.82
CA TYR A 193 -3.65 13.53 10.47
C TYR A 193 -4.67 14.67 10.41
N ALA A 194 -4.39 15.68 9.61
CA ALA A 194 -5.23 16.86 9.38
C ALA A 194 -5.72 16.90 7.93
#